data_AF-A0A3N5KH65-F1
#
_entry.id   AF-A0A3N5KH65-F1
#
_cell.length_a   1.000
_cell.length_b   1.000
_cell.length_c   1.000
_cell.angle_alpha   90.00
_cell.angle_beta   90.00
_cell.angle_gamma   90.00
#
_symmetry.space_group_name_H-M   'P 1'
#
loop_
_entity.id
_entity.type
_entity.pdbx_description
1 polymer ?
#
loop_
_entity_poly.entity_id
_entity_poly.type
_entity_poly.pdbx_seq_one_letter_code
_entity_poly.pdbx_strand_id
1 'polypeptide(L)'
;MRDAKWLSEDEARAWRGYLRMRTLLTAQIGRDLADDSGLSDPDYTVLSNLSEAEGHRWRLNELAARMLWSKSRLSHQIARMQER
;
A
#
# COMPACT_ATOMS: atom_id res chain seq x y z
N MET A 1 31.98 0.77 -18.46
CA MET A 1 31.05 0.98 -17.32
C MET A 1 30.91 2.47 -17.13
N ARG A 2 29.69 3.03 -17.15
CA ARG A 2 29.50 4.43 -16.76
C ARG A 2 29.81 4.55 -15.27
N ASP A 3 30.59 5.54 -14.87
CA ASP A 3 30.80 5.85 -13.46
C ASP A 3 29.46 6.10 -12.79
N ALA A 4 29.16 5.32 -11.75
CA ALA A 4 27.93 5.47 -10.99
C ALA A 4 27.98 6.81 -10.26
N LYS A 5 27.01 7.69 -10.53
CA LYS A 5 26.85 8.95 -9.78
C LYS A 5 26.28 8.61 -8.41
N TRP A 6 27.16 8.52 -7.42
CA TRP A 6 26.79 8.29 -6.03
C TRP A 6 26.12 9.53 -5.41
N LEU A 7 25.30 9.31 -4.39
CA LEU A 7 24.70 10.36 -3.59
C LEU A 7 25.80 11.10 -2.80
N SER A 8 25.67 12.42 -2.73
CA SER A 8 26.38 13.24 -1.73
C SER A 8 25.96 12.84 -0.31
N GLU A 9 26.71 13.30 0.69
CA GLU A 9 26.42 12.97 2.09
C GLU A 9 25.02 13.44 2.52
N ASP A 10 24.60 14.63 2.08
CA ASP A 10 23.30 15.19 2.44
C ASP A 10 22.16 14.50 1.71
N GLU A 11 22.33 14.15 0.44
CA GLU A 11 21.37 13.31 -0.29
C GLU A 11 21.23 11.93 0.37
N ALA A 12 22.35 11.33 0.78
CA ALA A 12 22.36 10.03 1.44
C ALA A 12 21.70 10.09 2.83
N ARG A 13 21.92 11.18 3.58
CA ARG A 13 21.28 11.44 4.87
C ARG A 13 19.76 11.61 4.72
N ALA A 14 19.32 12.44 3.77
CA ALA A 14 17.91 12.65 3.47
C ALA A 14 17.23 11.34 3.03
N TRP A 15 17.88 10.59 2.14
CA TRP A 15 17.36 9.32 1.63
C TRP A 15 17.18 8.28 2.74
N ARG A 16 18.19 8.09 3.60
CA ARG A 16 18.08 7.18 4.75
C ARG A 16 17.03 7.65 5.76
N GLY A 17 16.93 8.96 5.98
CA GLY A 17 15.90 9.56 6.84
C GLY A 17 14.49 9.23 6.35
N TYR A 18 14.24 9.45 5.05
CA TYR A 18 12.97 9.12 4.41
C TYR A 18 12.64 7.63 4.53
N LEU A 19 13.59 6.74 4.20
CA LEU A 19 13.37 5.29 4.29
C LEU A 19 13.06 4.83 5.72
N ARG A 20 13.75 5.40 6.71
CA ARG A 20 13.50 5.09 8.12
C ARG A 20 12.11 5.57 8.55
N MET A 21 11.78 6.83 8.26
CA MET A 21 10.48 7.40 8.59
C MET A 21 9.34 6.60 7.96
N ARG A 22 9.43 6.33 6.64
CA ARG A 22 8.42 5.56 5.91
C ARG A 22 8.20 4.18 6.54
N THR A 23 9.29 3.46 6.82
CA THR A 23 9.22 2.12 7.43
C THR A 23 8.53 2.16 8.80
N LEU A 24 8.91 3.10 9.67
CA LEU A 24 8.31 3.23 10.99
C LEU A 24 6.84 3.63 10.92
N LEU A 25 6.50 4.59 10.05
CA LEU A 25 5.14 5.08 9.87
C LEU A 25 4.21 3.97 9.35
N THR A 26 4.59 3.28 8.28
CA THR A 26 3.79 2.17 7.72
C THR A 26 3.61 1.06 8.75
N ALA A 27 4.64 0.74 9.53
CA ALA A 27 4.53 -0.29 10.57
C ALA A 27 3.59 0.13 11.72
N GLN A 28 3.60 1.41 12.11
CA GLN A 28 2.71 1.91 13.15
C GLN A 28 1.26 1.94 12.67
N ILE A 29 0.98 2.53 11.50
CA ILE A 29 -0.37 2.57 10.92
C ILE A 29 -0.92 1.15 10.74
N GLY A 30 -0.09 0.20 10.27
CA GLY A 30 -0.51 -1.18 10.10
C GLY A 30 -0.86 -1.88 11.42
N ARG A 31 -0.19 -1.52 12.52
CA ARG A 31 -0.54 -2.02 13.87
C ARG A 31 -1.85 -1.41 14.34
N ASP A 32 -1.95 -0.08 14.31
CA ASP A 32 -3.13 0.64 14.78
C ASP A 32 -4.39 0.18 14.04
N LEU A 33 -4.30 0.02 12.71
CA LEU A 33 -5.39 -0.49 11.89
C LEU A 33 -5.81 -1.91 12.28
N ALA A 34 -4.85 -2.79 12.53
CA ALA A 34 -5.13 -4.17 12.93
C ALA A 34 -5.76 -4.23 14.33
N ASP A 35 -5.25 -3.43 15.26
CA ASP A 35 -5.72 -3.40 16.65
C ASP A 35 -7.13 -2.80 16.76
N ASP A 36 -7.41 -1.71 16.02
CA ASP A 36 -8.68 -0.98 16.11
C ASP A 36 -9.81 -1.61 15.27
N SER A 37 -9.47 -2.27 14.15
CA SER A 37 -10.48 -2.72 13.17
C SER A 37 -10.37 -4.20 12.76
N GLY A 38 -9.30 -4.90 13.16
CA GLY A 38 -9.00 -6.25 12.66
C GLY A 38 -8.62 -6.32 11.18
N LEU A 39 -8.51 -5.16 10.50
CA LEU A 39 -8.15 -5.10 9.09
C LEU A 39 -6.64 -5.09 8.90
N SER A 40 -6.17 -5.80 7.88
CA SER A 40 -4.82 -5.57 7.37
C SER A 40 -4.80 -4.34 6.45
N ASP A 41 -3.64 -3.71 6.29
CA ASP A 41 -3.45 -2.57 5.37
C ASP A 41 -3.96 -2.86 3.93
N PRO A 42 -3.72 -4.05 3.33
CA PRO A 42 -4.34 -4.41 2.06
C PRO A 42 -5.87 -4.50 2.09
N ASP A 43 -6.47 -5.01 3.18
CA ASP A 43 -7.93 -5.11 3.32
C ASP A 43 -8.54 -3.70 3.37
N TYR A 44 -7.98 -2.85 4.23
CA TYR A 44 -8.42 -1.46 4.36
C TYR A 44 -8.25 -0.68 3.07
N THR A 45 -7.13 -0.83 2.36
CA THR A 45 -6.91 -0.14 1.08
C THR A 45 -7.98 -0.51 0.06
N VAL A 46 -8.38 -1.79 -0.04
CA VAL A 46 -9.49 -2.22 -0.92
C VAL A 46 -10.81 -1.56 -0.49
N LEU A 47 -11.14 -1.63 0.81
CA LEU A 47 -12.40 -1.10 1.33
C LEU A 47 -12.50 0.42 1.21
N SER A 48 -11.43 1.16 1.49
CA SER A 48 -11.36 2.62 1.34
C SER A 48 -11.65 3.03 -0.10
N ASN A 49 -11.00 2.39 -1.07
CA ASN A 49 -11.21 2.68 -2.50
C ASN A 49 -12.63 2.33 -2.98
N LEU A 50 -13.24 1.28 -2.42
CA LEU A 50 -14.64 0.96 -2.70
C LEU A 50 -15.58 1.97 -2.04
N SER A 51 -15.33 2.39 -0.80
CA SER A 51 -16.19 3.33 -0.07
C SER A 51 -16.30 4.71 -0.73
N GLU A 52 -15.26 5.14 -1.44
CA GLU A 52 -15.23 6.40 -2.19
C GLU A 52 -15.89 6.28 -3.58
N ALA A 53 -16.20 5.06 -4.03
CA ALA A 53 -16.77 4.80 -5.33
C ALA A 53 -18.29 4.95 -5.32
N GLU A 54 -18.85 5.45 -6.42
CA GLU A 54 -20.30 5.45 -6.61
C GLU A 54 -20.86 4.02 -6.48
N GLY A 55 -21.84 3.84 -5.58
CA GLY A 55 -22.45 2.53 -5.32
C GLY A 55 -21.49 1.49 -4.76
N HIS A 56 -20.39 1.92 -4.13
CA HIS A 56 -19.38 1.12 -3.45
C HIS A 56 -18.76 0.00 -4.28
N ARG A 57 -18.56 0.24 -5.57
CA ARG A 57 -18.13 -0.80 -6.51
C ARG A 57 -17.14 -0.27 -7.54
N TRP A 58 -16.27 -1.16 -8.00
CA TRP A 58 -15.36 -0.93 -9.13
C TRP A 58 -15.30 -2.18 -10.02
N ARG A 59 -14.96 -2.01 -11.30
CA ARG A 59 -14.46 -3.15 -12.09
C ARG A 59 -13.10 -3.56 -11.54
N LEU A 60 -12.85 -4.87 -11.44
CA LEU A 60 -11.60 -5.41 -10.89
C LEU A 60 -10.35 -4.82 -11.55
N ASN A 61 -10.34 -4.68 -12.88
CA ASN A 61 -9.19 -4.14 -13.61
C ASN A 61 -8.93 -2.67 -13.29
N GLU A 62 -9.99 -1.87 -13.12
CA GLU A 62 -9.89 -0.44 -12.80
C GLU A 62 -9.40 -0.25 -11.38
N LEU A 63 -9.93 -1.03 -10.43
CA LEU A 63 -9.48 -1.01 -9.04
C LEU A 63 -8.01 -1.44 -8.93
N ALA A 64 -7.61 -2.50 -9.64
CA ALA A 64 -6.22 -2.94 -9.67
C ALA A 64 -5.28 -1.85 -10.21
N ALA A 65 -5.66 -1.18 -11.30
CA ALA A 65 -4.90 -0.07 -11.86
C ALA A 65 -4.80 1.11 -10.88
N ARG A 66 -5.91 1.49 -10.25
CA ARG A 66 -5.96 2.57 -9.25
C ARG A 66 -5.05 2.28 -8.05
N MET A 67 -5.01 1.04 -7.59
CA MET A 67 -4.20 0.61 -6.46
C MET A 67 -2.74 0.32 -6.84
N LEU A 68 -2.37 0.44 -8.13
CA LEU A 68 -1.06 0.03 -8.68
C LEU A 68 -0.73 -1.44 -8.38
N TRP A 69 -1.75 -2.30 -8.39
CA TRP A 69 -1.62 -3.73 -8.15
C TRP A 69 -1.83 -4.52 -9.44
N SER A 70 -1.25 -5.72 -9.50
CA SER A 70 -1.62 -6.66 -10.55
C SER A 70 -3.05 -7.16 -10.34
N LYS A 71 -3.75 -7.48 -11.42
CA LYS A 71 -5.10 -8.06 -11.38
C LYS A 71 -5.13 -9.35 -10.53
N SER A 72 -4.12 -10.20 -10.67
CA SER A 72 -4.01 -11.45 -9.91
C SER A 72 -3.88 -11.18 -8.41
N ARG A 73 -3.00 -10.24 -8.00
CA ARG A 73 -2.86 -9.84 -6.60
C ARG A 73 -4.20 -9.39 -6.01
N LEU A 74 -4.91 -8.49 -6.70
CA LEU A 74 -6.20 -8.00 -6.23
C LEU A 74 -7.25 -9.12 -6.18
N SER A 75 -7.29 -10.00 -7.17
CA SER A 75 -8.21 -11.14 -7.19
C SER A 75 -8.02 -12.07 -5.99
N HIS A 76 -6.77 -12.44 -5.67
CA HIS A 76 -6.46 -13.26 -4.50
C HIS A 76 -6.82 -12.55 -3.20
N GLN A 77 -6.54 -11.24 -3.13
CA GLN A 77 -6.84 -10.42 -1.96
C GLN A 77 -8.36 -10.35 -1.72
N ILE A 78 -9.17 -10.12 -2.75
CA ILE A 78 -10.64 -10.11 -2.65
C ILE A 78 -11.16 -11.49 -2.25
N ALA A 79 -10.68 -12.58 -2.86
CA ALA A 79 -11.10 -13.93 -2.50
C ALA A 79 -10.87 -14.21 -1.00
N ARG A 80 -9.68 -13.87 -0.47
CA ARG A 80 -9.37 -13.97 0.96
C ARG A 80 -10.29 -13.12 1.83
N MET A 81 -10.65 -11.91 1.38
CA MET A 81 -11.55 -11.02 2.13
C MET A 81 -12.98 -11.55 2.17
N GLN A 82 -13.43 -12.28 1.14
CA GLN A 82 -14.76 -12.89 1.09
C GLN A 82 -14.89 -14.16 1.95
N GLU A 83 -13.76 -14.82 2.25
CA GLU A 83 -13.70 -16.01 3.10
C GLU A 83 -13.69 -15.68 4.60
N ARG A 84 -13.49 -14.41 4.96
CA ARG A 84 -13.53 -13.91 6.34
C ARG A 84 -14.93 -13.47 6.72
#